data_AF-A0A392UHA7-F1
#
_entry.id   AF-A0A392UHA7-F1
#
_cell.length_a   1.000
_cell.length_b   1.000
_cell.length_c   1.000
_cell.angle_alpha   90.00
_cell.angle_beta   90.00
_cell.angle_gamma   90.00
#
_symmetry.space_group_name_H-M   'P 1'
#
loop_
_entity.id
_entity.type
_entity.pdbx_description
1 polymer ?
#
loop_
_entity_poly.entity_id
_entity_poly.type
_entity_poly.pdbx_seq_one_letter_code
_entity_poly.pdbx_strand_id
1 'polypeptide(L)' 'MERHKWRSINHVLKRTKHDIRIYLDAIKEMEERARSCYEGTIGLSSNEFVEMLVLDGCFVLELFRGA' A
#
# COMPACT_ATOMS: atom_id res chain seq x y z
N MET A 1 -8.66 7.84 9.95
CA MET A 1 -7.46 7.17 9.42
C MET A 1 -7.62 6.84 7.93
N GLU A 2 -8.56 5.97 7.57
CA GLU A 2 -8.74 5.45 6.18
C GLU A 2 -8.86 6.54 5.10
N ARG A 3 -9.65 7.59 5.34
CA ARG A 3 -9.76 8.73 4.40
C ARG A 3 -8.41 9.38 4.08
N HIS A 4 -7.48 9.44 5.04
CA HIS A 4 -6.16 10.02 4.82
C HIS A 4 -5.28 9.11 3.97
N LYS A 5 -5.44 7.78 4.10
CA LYS A 5 -4.73 6.84 3.24
C LYS A 5 -5.16 6.96 1.77
N TRP A 6 -6.48 7.01 1.53
CA TRP A 6 -7.04 7.23 0.19
C TRP A 6 -6.63 8.59 -0.41
N ARG A 7 -6.53 9.64 0.41
CA ARG A 7 -5.98 10.92 -0.03
C ARG A 7 -4.50 10.82 -0.41
N SER A 8 -3.73 10.08 0.38
CA SER A 8 -2.29 9.92 0.17
C SER A 8 -1.98 9.17 -1.12
N ILE A 9 -2.65 8.03 -1.38
CA ILE A 9 -2.46 7.30 -2.63
C ILE A 9 -2.87 8.15 -3.84
N ASN A 10 -3.98 8.89 -3.77
CA ASN A 10 -4.37 9.82 -4.83
C ASN A 10 -3.32 10.92 -5.07
N HIS A 11 -2.68 11.43 -4.01
CA HIS A 11 -1.61 12.41 -4.13
C HIS A 11 -0.36 11.82 -4.79
N VAL A 12 0.04 10.61 -4.38
CA VAL A 12 1.16 9.87 -4.98
C VAL A 12 0.91 9.63 -6.47
N LEU A 13 -0.26 9.12 -6.84
CA LEU A 13 -0.61 8.84 -8.24
C LEU A 13 -0.66 10.11 -9.09
N LYS A 14 -1.25 11.20 -8.58
CA LYS A 14 -1.28 12.49 -9.29
C LYS A 14 0.12 13.08 -9.49
N ARG A 15 0.98 13.01 -8.46
CA ARG A 15 2.34 13.55 -8.51
C ARG A 15 3.25 12.76 -9.45
N THR A 16 3.18 11.44 -9.39
CA THR A 16 4.05 10.54 -10.17
C THR A 16 3.51 10.27 -11.58
N LYS A 17 2.21 10.48 -11.81
CA LYS A 17 1.50 10.07 -13.03
C LYS A 17 1.61 8.57 -13.33
N HIS A 18 1.90 7.77 -12.32
CA HIS A 18 1.97 6.32 -12.44
C HIS A 18 0.57 5.70 -12.40
N ASP A 19 0.44 4.55 -13.06
CA ASP A 19 -0.71 3.68 -12.89
C ASP A 19 -0.62 2.95 -11.55
N ILE A 20 -1.75 2.77 -10.86
CA ILE A 20 -1.78 2.07 -9.57
C ILE A 20 -1.29 0.62 -9.68
N ARG A 21 -1.46 -0.02 -10.85
CA ARG A 21 -1.02 -1.39 -11.11
C ARG A 21 0.47 -1.59 -10.87
N ILE A 22 1.30 -0.59 -11.16
CA ILE A 22 2.76 -0.67 -10.90
C ILE A 22 3.03 -0.93 -9.42
N TYR A 23 2.29 -0.29 -8.51
CA TYR A 23 2.46 -0.47 -7.08
C TYR A 23 1.87 -1.80 -6.60
N LEU A 24 0.70 -2.19 -7.14
CA LEU A 24 0.06 -3.46 -6.82
C LEU A 24 0.95 -4.63 -7.22
N ASP A 25 1.49 -4.63 -8.45
CA ASP A 25 2.36 -5.67 -8.96
C ASP A 25 3.67 -5.75 -8.15
N ALA A 26 4.29 -4.61 -7.85
CA ALA A 26 5.50 -4.56 -7.02
C ALA A 26 5.28 -5.11 -5.60
N ILE A 27 4.15 -4.79 -4.96
CA ILE A 27 3.83 -5.32 -3.63
C ILE A 27 3.40 -6.78 -3.70
N LYS A 28 2.75 -7.20 -4.79
CA LYS A 28 2.38 -8.61 -5.03
C LYS A 28 3.61 -9.51 -5.05
N GLU A 29 4.68 -9.11 -5.74
CA GLU A 29 5.96 -9.83 -5.75
C GLU A 29 6.59 -9.96 -4.36
N MET A 30 6.27 -9.04 -3.45
CA MET A 30 6.78 -9.03 -2.07
C MET A 30 5.81 -9.65 -1.06
N GLU A 31 4.64 -10.13 -1.46
CA GLU A 31 3.56 -10.52 -0.55
C GLU A 31 4.00 -11.59 0.46
N GLU A 32 4.62 -12.68 0.01
CA GLU A 32 5.03 -13.78 0.89
C GLU A 32 6.00 -13.31 1.97
N ARG A 33 6.98 -12.49 1.56
CA ARG A 33 7.95 -11.89 2.49
C ARG A 33 7.25 -10.95 3.47
N ALA A 34 6.34 -10.09 2.98
CA ALA A 34 5.61 -9.18 3.84
C ALA A 34 4.77 -9.94 4.87
N ARG A 35 4.02 -10.98 4.45
CA ARG A 35 3.23 -11.83 5.35
C ARG A 35 4.09 -12.51 6.42
N SER A 36 5.30 -12.97 6.07
CA SER A 36 6.22 -13.58 7.03
C SER A 36 6.71 -12.63 8.13
N CYS A 37 6.58 -11.31 7.92
CA CYS A 37 6.94 -10.29 8.91
C CYS A 37 5.79 -9.96 9.87
N TYR A 38 4.57 -10.40 9.60
CA TYR A 38 3.43 -10.20 10.50
C TYR A 38 3.29 -11.40 11.44
N GLU A 39 2.95 -11.12 12.69
CA GLU A 39 2.63 -12.17 13.66
C GLU A 39 1.24 -12.75 13.40
N GLY A 40 1.13 -14.08 13.43
CA GLY A 40 -0.13 -14.81 13.28
C GLY A 40 -0.60 -15.00 11.84
N THR A 41 -1.75 -15.67 11.70
CA THR A 41 -2.34 -15.95 10.39
C THR A 41 -3.14 -14.75 9.89
N ILE A 42 -2.78 -14.24 8.71
CA ILE A 42 -3.54 -13.16 8.06
C ILE A 42 -4.69 -13.76 7.23
N GLY A 43 -5.92 -13.57 7.71
CA GLY A 43 -7.15 -14.05 7.05
C GLY A 43 -7.60 -13.25 5.82
N LEU A 44 -6.77 -12.32 5.33
CA LEU A 44 -7.05 -11.57 4.10
C LEU A 44 -6.66 -12.39 2.87
N SER A 45 -7.46 -12.29 1.81
CA SER A 45 -7.06 -12.77 0.50
C SER A 45 -5.80 -12.06 0.02
N SER A 46 -5.15 -12.66 -0.97
CA SER A 46 -3.91 -12.14 -1.51
C SER A 46 -4.09 -10.76 -2.16
N ASN A 47 -5.27 -10.45 -2.72
CA ASN A 47 -5.55 -9.10 -3.25
C ASN A 47 -5.83 -8.10 -2.13
N GLU A 48 -6.68 -8.44 -1.16
CA GLU A 48 -6.98 -7.55 -0.03
C GLU A 48 -5.73 -7.18 0.77
N PHE A 49 -4.82 -8.13 0.96
CA PHE A 49 -3.57 -7.88 1.67
C PHE A 49 -2.65 -6.93 0.90
N VAL A 50 -2.49 -7.13 -0.41
CA VAL A 50 -1.67 -6.27 -1.27
C VAL A 50 -2.25 -4.86 -1.37
N GLU A 51 -3.57 -4.73 -1.55
CA GLU A 51 -4.26 -3.45 -1.57
C GLU A 51 -4.07 -2.69 -0.25
N MET A 52 -4.20 -3.39 0.89
CA MET A 52 -3.97 -2.83 2.23
C MET A 52 -2.52 -2.33 2.38
N LEU A 53 -1.51 -3.12 1.98
CA LEU A 53 -0.11 -2.72 2.05
C LEU A 53 0.21 -1.50 1.16
N VAL A 54 -0.31 -1.45 -0.07
CA VAL A 54 -0.11 -0.30 -0.96
C VAL A 54 -0.73 0.96 -0.36
N LEU A 55 -1.95 0.85 0.15
CA LEU A 55 -2.68 1.97 0.74
C LEU A 55 -1.96 2.50 2.00
N ASP A 56 -1.53 1.60 2.88
CA ASP A 56 -0.83 1.93 4.12
C ASP A 56 0.57 2.49 3.86
N GLY A 57 1.33 1.89 2.94
CA GLY A 57 2.64 2.35 2.53
C GLY A 57 2.61 3.76 1.91
N CYS A 58 1.64 4.02 1.02
CA CYS A 58 1.44 5.37 0.46
C CYS A 58 1.11 6.40 1.55
N PHE A 59 0.30 6.02 2.53
CA PHE A 59 -0.03 6.89 3.65
C PHE A 59 1.19 7.23 4.49
N VAL A 60 2.00 6.23 4.86
CA VAL A 60 3.23 6.43 5.63
C VAL A 60 4.22 7.32 4.88
N LEU A 61 4.41 7.09 3.58
CA LEU A 61 5.29 7.91 2.76
C LEU A 61 4.82 9.37 2.69
N GLU A 62 3.53 9.63 2.46
CA GLU A 62 3.02 11.00 2.42
C GLU A 62 3.04 11.66 3.81
N LEU A 63 2.79 10.91 4.88
CA LEU A 63 2.88 11.41 6.25
C LEU A 63 4.29 11.92 6.57
N PHE A 64 5.33 11.16 6.23
CA PHE A 64 6.72 11.55 6.48
C PHE A 64 7.27 12.57 5.48
N ARG A 65 6.63 12.74 4.31
CA ARG A 65 6.99 13.78 3.35
C ARG A 65 6.51 15.18 3.76
N GLY A 66 5.82 15.31 4.89
CA GLY A 66 5.30 16.60 5.38
C GLY A 66 4.09 17.05 4.58
N ALA A 67 3.02 16.23 4.61
CA ALA A 67 1.71 16.59 4.07
C ALA A 67 1.26 18.00 4.48
#